data_AF-A0A972BT66-F1
#
_entry.id   AF-A0A972BT66-F1
#
_cell.length_a   1.000
_cell.length_b   1.000
_cell.length_c   1.000
_cell.angle_alpha   90.00
_cell.angle_beta   90.00
_cell.angle_gamma   90.00
#
_symmetry.space_group_name_H-M   'P 1'
#
loop_
_entity.id
_entity.type
_entity.pdbx_description
1 polymer ?
#
loop_
_entity_poly.entity_id
_entity_poly.type
_entity_poly.pdbx_seq_one_letter_code
_entity_poly.pdbx_strand_id
1 'polypeptide(L)'
;MVQIDDSGSGSLIGGTCIGIMNTDTMEYYYEIIPIKYYSKEYFQEKKYLDYVIEIVKRGFKALSINQEDPIEICQGYMFDKLRSWLSENKYSWKSTHITGFLQDKVEKTFEEYAISLGFPKQYITYTKYPFHFHRILRWVYADYDNRRKLCKTGWKSWEKYGKLPVQTSVEIMPGKHYSCLKCGKTLEPFTKVKALRYTSNKPNLIYLHMDC
;
A
#
# COMPACT_ATOMS: atom_id res chain seq x y z
N MET A 1 -0.14 27.14 7.04
CA MET A 1 -0.85 26.48 5.92
C MET A 1 -0.85 24.97 6.16
N VAL A 2 -1.88 24.26 5.71
CA VAL A 2 -2.01 22.81 5.87
C VAL A 2 -1.96 22.11 4.53
N GLN A 3 -1.21 21.02 4.43
CA GLN A 3 -1.17 20.17 3.25
C GLN A 3 -1.68 18.76 3.58
N ILE A 4 -2.43 18.15 2.66
CA ILE A 4 -2.98 16.79 2.80
C ILE A 4 -2.66 15.96 1.55
N ASP A 5 -2.07 14.79 1.75
CA ASP A 5 -1.67 13.87 0.66
C ASP A 5 -1.84 12.40 1.06
N ASP A 6 -1.86 11.51 0.06
CA ASP A 6 -2.01 10.06 0.26
C ASP A 6 -0.83 9.25 -0.31
N SER A 7 -0.57 8.09 0.28
CA SER A 7 0.32 7.10 -0.32
C SER A 7 -0.18 5.68 -0.09
N GLY A 8 0.11 4.81 -1.06
CA GLY A 8 -0.29 3.42 -1.02
C GLY A 8 -1.68 3.13 -1.60
N SER A 9 -2.41 4.13 -2.08
CA SER A 9 -3.70 3.95 -2.76
C SER A 9 -3.57 3.05 -3.99
N GLY A 10 -2.41 3.02 -4.66
CA GLY A 10 -2.08 2.12 -5.76
C GLY A 10 -1.47 0.75 -5.37
N SER A 11 -1.20 0.49 -4.09
CA SER A 11 -0.63 -0.77 -3.60
C SER A 11 -1.70 -1.85 -3.42
N LEU A 12 -1.40 -3.09 -3.80
CA LEU A 12 -2.30 -4.25 -3.58
C LEU A 12 -2.38 -4.65 -2.10
N ILE A 13 -1.32 -4.43 -1.32
CA ILE A 13 -1.26 -4.82 0.10
C ILE A 13 -1.39 -3.60 1.01
N GLY A 14 -1.92 -3.83 2.20
CA GLY A 14 -2.08 -2.84 3.25
C GLY A 14 -3.18 -1.82 2.97
N GLY A 15 -3.33 -0.91 3.92
CA GLY A 15 -4.18 0.27 3.80
C GLY A 15 -3.61 1.33 2.85
N THR A 16 -4.16 2.54 2.98
CA THR A 16 -3.61 3.75 2.36
C THR A 16 -3.26 4.72 3.47
N CYS A 17 -2.06 5.29 3.41
CA CYS A 17 -1.62 6.33 4.33
C CYS A 17 -2.23 7.66 3.92
N ILE A 18 -2.83 8.36 4.87
CA ILE A 18 -3.29 9.75 4.72
C ILE A 18 -2.40 10.60 5.62
N GLY A 19 -1.63 11.51 5.01
CA GLY A 19 -0.73 12.42 5.70
C GLY A 19 -1.30 13.84 5.72
N ILE A 20 -1.14 14.52 6.85
CA ILE A 20 -1.55 15.90 7.07
C ILE A 20 -0.35 16.62 7.68
N MET A 21 0.01 17.76 7.14
CA MET A 21 1.14 18.55 7.63
C MET A 21 0.75 20.01 7.77
N ASN A 22 1.05 20.58 8.93
CA ASN A 22 1.11 22.03 9.06
C ASN A 22 2.49 22.47 8.55
N THR A 23 2.52 23.20 7.43
CA THR A 23 3.78 23.62 6.79
C THR A 23 4.50 24.72 7.55
N ASP A 24 3.83 25.41 8.48
CA ASP A 24 4.40 26.51 9.24
C ASP A 24 5.13 25.96 10.48
N THR A 25 4.54 24.95 11.14
CA THR A 25 5.14 24.28 12.31
C THR A 25 5.93 23.02 11.96
N MET A 26 5.79 22.52 10.73
CA MET A 26 6.32 21.23 10.27
C MET A 26 5.79 20.01 11.07
N GLU A 27 4.70 20.19 11.82
CA GLU A 27 4.05 19.10 12.53
C GLU A 27 3.32 18.18 11.54
N TYR A 28 3.54 16.88 11.69
CA TYR A 28 3.03 15.84 10.80
C TYR A 28 2.11 14.88 11.55
N TYR A 29 0.91 14.72 11.02
CA TYR A 29 -0.07 13.74 11.47
C TYR A 29 -0.33 12.74 10.34
N TYR A 30 -0.49 11.46 10.68
CA TYR A 30 -0.91 10.47 9.70
C TYR A 30 -1.71 9.35 10.33
N GLU A 31 -2.53 8.72 9.50
CA GLU A 31 -3.13 7.42 9.81
C GLU A 31 -3.19 6.55 8.56
N ILE A 32 -3.30 5.23 8.79
CA ILE A 32 -3.54 4.26 7.72
C ILE A 32 -5.02 3.91 7.68
N ILE A 33 -5.66 4.06 6.52
CA ILE A 33 -7.02 3.54 6.29
C ILE A 33 -6.97 2.01 6.50
N PRO A 34 -7.73 1.46 7.47
CA PRO A 34 -7.67 0.03 7.76
C PRO A 34 -8.00 -0.84 6.54
N ILE A 35 -7.28 -1.97 6.39
CA ILE A 35 -7.43 -2.87 5.23
C ILE A 35 -8.88 -3.36 5.01
N LYS A 36 -9.68 -3.45 6.09
CA LYS A 36 -11.10 -3.83 5.99
C LYS A 36 -11.90 -2.95 5.02
N TYR A 37 -11.58 -1.66 4.90
CA TYR A 37 -12.27 -0.73 3.99
C TYR A 37 -11.97 -1.01 2.51
N TYR A 38 -11.01 -1.89 2.23
CA TYR A 38 -10.69 -2.39 0.89
C TYR A 38 -11.22 -3.81 0.64
N SER A 39 -12.07 -4.34 1.51
CA SER A 39 -12.81 -5.58 1.24
C SER A 39 -13.85 -5.37 0.12
N LYS A 40 -14.38 -6.46 -0.45
CA LYS A 40 -15.31 -6.39 -1.60
C LYS A 40 -16.54 -5.52 -1.29
N GLU A 41 -17.16 -5.72 -0.13
CA GLU A 41 -18.35 -4.99 0.32
C GLU A 41 -18.04 -3.50 0.53
N TYR A 42 -17.10 -3.19 1.43
CA TYR A 42 -16.79 -1.79 1.78
C TYR A 42 -16.17 -0.98 0.63
N PHE A 43 -15.42 -1.63 -0.27
CA PHE A 43 -14.80 -0.95 -1.40
C PHE A 43 -15.82 -0.53 -2.45
N GLN A 44 -16.85 -1.36 -2.72
CA GLN A 44 -17.93 -1.03 -3.65
C GLN A 44 -18.69 0.23 -3.21
N GLU A 45 -18.93 0.36 -1.90
CA GLU A 45 -19.57 1.55 -1.29
C GLU A 45 -18.61 2.75 -1.13
N LYS A 46 -17.34 2.60 -1.53
CA LYS A 46 -16.28 3.60 -1.37
C LYS A 46 -16.11 4.10 0.08
N LYS A 47 -16.32 3.24 1.07
CA LYS A 47 -16.23 3.60 2.50
C LYS A 47 -14.85 4.08 2.94
N TYR A 48 -13.80 3.72 2.18
CA TYR A 48 -12.46 4.24 2.39
C TYR A 48 -12.41 5.77 2.23
N LEU A 49 -13.21 6.36 1.34
CA LEU A 49 -13.29 7.82 1.17
C LEU A 49 -13.98 8.50 2.35
N ASP A 50 -14.98 7.85 2.96
CA ASP A 50 -15.60 8.37 4.20
C ASP A 50 -14.59 8.30 5.35
N TYR A 51 -13.80 7.24 5.42
CA TYR A 51 -12.79 7.09 6.46
C TYR A 51 -11.66 8.13 6.36
N VAL A 52 -11.36 8.66 5.17
CA VAL A 52 -10.43 9.80 5.00
C VAL A 52 -10.92 11.01 5.78
N ILE A 53 -12.22 11.31 5.75
CA ILE A 53 -12.80 12.44 6.52
C ILE A 53 -12.56 12.24 8.01
N GLU A 54 -12.74 11.01 8.50
CA GLU A 54 -12.54 10.69 9.92
C GLU A 54 -11.07 10.84 10.34
N ILE A 55 -10.11 10.44 9.49
CA ILE A 55 -8.69 10.70 9.72
C ILE A 55 -8.42 12.20 9.77
N VAL A 56 -8.95 12.96 8.81
CA VAL A 56 -8.71 14.40 8.71
C VAL A 56 -9.28 15.16 9.90
N LYS A 57 -10.48 14.82 10.36
CA LYS A 57 -11.03 15.40 11.60
C LYS A 57 -10.12 15.19 12.80
N ARG A 58 -9.55 13.97 12.96
CA ARG A 58 -8.61 13.68 14.05
C ARG A 58 -7.29 14.42 13.89
N GLY A 59 -6.77 14.50 12.67
CA GLY A 59 -5.55 15.26 12.37
C GLY A 59 -5.72 16.75 12.60
N PHE A 60 -6.84 17.35 12.19
CA PHE A 60 -7.15 18.76 12.44
C PHE A 60 -7.20 19.05 13.94
N LYS A 61 -7.84 18.18 14.72
CA LYS A 61 -7.83 18.29 16.18
C LYS A 61 -6.42 18.16 16.76
N ALA A 62 -5.63 17.20 16.28
CA ALA A 62 -4.27 16.94 16.78
C ALA A 62 -3.31 18.10 16.48
N LEU A 63 -3.45 18.73 15.31
CA LEU A 63 -2.62 19.84 14.85
C LEU A 63 -3.24 21.22 15.13
N SER A 64 -4.38 21.27 15.82
CA SER A 64 -5.10 22.51 16.16
C SER A 64 -5.41 23.39 14.95
N ILE A 65 -5.85 22.77 13.85
CA ILE A 65 -6.23 23.43 12.60
C ILE A 65 -7.62 24.03 12.72
N ASN A 66 -7.76 25.29 12.30
CA ASN A 66 -8.99 26.07 12.30
C ASN A 66 -9.56 26.19 10.88
N GLN A 67 -10.75 26.78 10.76
CA GLN A 67 -11.45 26.91 9.46
C GLN A 67 -10.79 27.93 8.53
N GLU A 68 -10.13 28.93 9.11
CA GLU A 68 -9.44 30.01 8.44
C GLU A 68 -8.07 29.59 7.89
N ASP A 69 -7.50 28.50 8.41
CA ASP A 69 -6.21 28.00 7.96
C ASP A 69 -6.30 27.55 6.49
N PRO A 70 -5.43 28.07 5.59
CA PRO A 70 -5.42 27.64 4.20
C PRO A 70 -5.03 26.16 4.09
N ILE A 71 -5.89 25.36 3.47
CA ILE A 71 -5.70 23.92 3.25
C ILE A 71 -5.44 23.63 1.76
N GLU A 72 -4.35 22.94 1.48
CA GLU A 72 -4.00 22.40 0.18
C GLU A 72 -4.16 20.88 0.19
N ILE A 73 -4.88 20.35 -0.80
CA ILE A 73 -5.17 18.91 -0.88
C ILE A 73 -4.70 18.40 -2.22
N CYS A 74 -4.04 17.24 -2.21
CA CYS A 74 -3.69 16.50 -3.41
C CYS A 74 -4.91 16.30 -4.31
N GLN A 75 -4.72 16.38 -5.62
CA GLN A 75 -5.77 16.20 -6.64
C GLN A 75 -6.25 14.75 -6.78
N GLY A 76 -5.63 13.79 -6.09
CA GLY A 76 -6.02 12.37 -6.13
C GLY A 76 -7.48 12.13 -5.74
N TYR A 77 -8.07 11.07 -6.31
CA TYR A 77 -9.47 10.68 -6.05
C TYR A 77 -9.73 10.31 -4.58
N MET A 78 -8.68 10.03 -3.81
CA MET A 78 -8.76 9.67 -2.38
C MET A 78 -9.44 10.76 -1.55
N PHE A 79 -9.45 11.99 -2.05
CA PHE A 79 -9.98 13.16 -1.34
C PHE A 79 -11.31 13.68 -1.86
N ASP A 80 -11.99 12.97 -2.77
CA ASP A 80 -13.22 13.46 -3.40
C ASP A 80 -14.30 13.81 -2.37
N LYS A 81 -14.58 12.91 -1.42
CA LYS A 81 -15.55 13.17 -0.34
C LYS A 81 -15.05 14.19 0.68
N LEU A 82 -13.75 14.25 0.91
CA LEU A 82 -13.15 15.22 1.82
C LEU A 82 -13.36 16.66 1.32
N ARG A 83 -13.18 16.90 0.02
CA ARG A 83 -13.40 18.22 -0.59
C ARG A 83 -14.84 18.71 -0.40
N SER A 84 -15.82 17.84 -0.58
CA SER A 84 -17.22 18.15 -0.29
C SER A 84 -17.43 18.50 1.19
N TRP A 85 -16.90 17.67 2.09
CA TRP A 85 -17.01 17.91 3.54
C TRP A 85 -16.37 19.23 3.97
N LEU A 86 -15.20 19.58 3.44
CA LEU A 86 -14.53 20.86 3.75
C LEU A 86 -15.34 22.06 3.29
N SER A 87 -15.90 22.01 2.07
CA SER A 87 -16.78 23.08 1.56
C SER A 87 -18.05 23.23 2.40
N GLU A 88 -18.71 22.12 2.75
CA GLU A 88 -19.91 22.12 3.60
C GLU A 88 -19.64 22.69 4.99
N ASN A 89 -18.42 22.47 5.52
CA ASN A 89 -17.99 22.96 6.82
C ASN A 89 -17.20 24.28 6.75
N LYS A 90 -17.25 24.98 5.60
CA LYS A 90 -16.69 26.33 5.40
C LYS A 90 -15.17 26.46 5.65
N TYR A 91 -14.42 25.39 5.46
CA TYR A 91 -12.96 25.46 5.50
C TYR A 91 -12.40 26.17 4.27
N SER A 92 -11.33 26.95 4.44
CA SER A 92 -10.56 27.53 3.34
C SER A 92 -9.67 26.48 2.68
N TRP A 93 -10.06 25.94 1.52
CA TRP A 93 -9.28 24.89 0.86
C TRP A 93 -9.13 25.08 -0.66
N LYS A 94 -8.07 24.50 -1.23
CA LYS A 94 -7.85 24.36 -2.67
C LYS A 94 -7.24 23.02 -3.05
N SER A 95 -7.54 22.56 -4.25
CA SER A 95 -6.94 21.35 -4.84
C SER A 95 -5.63 21.71 -5.55
N THR A 96 -4.55 20.99 -5.26
CA THR A 96 -3.23 21.24 -5.88
C THR A 96 -2.44 19.94 -6.06
N HIS A 97 -1.39 19.99 -6.88
CA HIS A 97 -0.38 18.94 -6.88
C HIS A 97 0.51 19.14 -5.65
N ILE A 98 0.38 18.25 -4.67
CA ILE A 98 1.29 18.23 -3.52
C ILE A 98 2.62 17.68 -4.01
N THR A 99 3.69 18.42 -3.76
CA THR A 99 5.06 18.04 -4.09
C THR A 99 5.99 18.45 -2.96
N GLY A 100 7.19 17.87 -2.91
CA GLY A 100 8.19 18.18 -1.90
C GLY A 100 7.94 17.46 -0.59
N PHE A 101 8.11 18.16 0.54
CA PHE A 101 8.33 17.52 1.84
C PHE A 101 7.18 16.62 2.31
N LEU A 102 5.90 17.04 2.17
CA LEU A 102 4.78 16.19 2.57
C LEU A 102 4.73 14.91 1.72
N GLN A 103 4.91 15.04 0.40
CA GLN A 103 4.89 13.90 -0.53
C GLN A 103 5.96 12.87 -0.12
N ASP A 104 7.20 13.32 0.06
CA ASP A 104 8.30 12.45 0.47
C ASP A 104 8.02 11.79 1.84
N LYS A 105 7.46 12.55 2.78
CA LYS A 105 7.15 12.07 4.14
C LYS A 105 6.02 11.03 4.14
N VAL A 106 4.94 11.24 3.38
CA VAL A 106 3.81 10.30 3.31
C VAL A 106 4.19 9.03 2.55
N GLU A 107 4.97 9.16 1.47
CA GLU A 107 5.54 8.01 0.76
C GLU A 107 6.42 7.19 1.71
N LYS A 108 7.33 7.85 2.45
CA LYS A 108 8.20 7.17 3.40
C LYS A 108 7.43 6.44 4.51
N THR A 109 6.40 7.10 5.04
CA THR A 109 5.53 6.53 6.07
C THR A 109 4.81 5.28 5.56
N PHE A 110 4.34 5.31 4.31
CA PHE A 110 3.75 4.13 3.68
C PHE A 110 4.78 3.02 3.43
N GLU A 111 6.02 3.34 3.05
CA GLU A 111 7.09 2.33 2.93
C GLU A 111 7.31 1.58 4.25
N GLU A 112 7.44 2.32 5.35
CA GLU A 112 7.67 1.77 6.69
C GLU A 112 6.48 0.91 7.13
N TYR A 113 5.26 1.38 6.87
CA TYR A 113 4.06 0.58 7.06
C TYR A 113 4.08 -0.72 6.25
N ALA A 114 4.43 -0.69 4.95
CA ALA A 114 4.53 -1.90 4.14
C ALA A 114 5.59 -2.88 4.66
N ILE A 115 6.74 -2.37 5.13
CA ILE A 115 7.78 -3.19 5.77
C ILE A 115 7.25 -3.83 7.05
N SER A 116 6.46 -3.10 7.86
CA SER A 116 5.84 -3.63 9.08
C SER A 116 4.87 -4.78 8.82
N LEU A 117 4.27 -4.85 7.62
CA LEU A 117 3.46 -5.98 7.15
C LEU A 117 4.29 -7.19 6.73
N GLY A 118 5.63 -7.09 6.76
CA GLY A 118 6.57 -8.11 6.31
C GLY A 118 6.94 -8.00 4.83
N PHE A 119 6.58 -6.91 4.15
CA PHE A 119 6.95 -6.72 2.75
C PHE A 119 8.46 -6.41 2.62
N PRO A 120 9.22 -7.08 1.72
CA PRO A 120 10.67 -6.92 1.67
C PRO A 120 11.07 -5.50 1.25
N LYS A 121 11.91 -4.83 2.04
CA LYS A 121 12.43 -3.48 1.74
C LYS A 121 13.04 -3.36 0.34
N GLN A 122 13.75 -4.39 -0.12
CA GLN A 122 14.33 -4.46 -1.46
C GLN A 122 13.30 -4.37 -2.60
N TYR A 123 12.04 -4.72 -2.34
CA TYR A 123 10.97 -4.62 -3.34
C TYR A 123 10.39 -3.20 -3.42
N ILE A 124 10.55 -2.41 -2.35
CA ILE A 124 10.04 -1.04 -2.23
C ILE A 124 11.02 -0.06 -2.91
N THR A 125 12.31 -0.13 -2.57
CA THR A 125 13.32 0.87 -2.96
C THR A 125 13.64 0.95 -4.45
N TYR A 126 13.29 -0.07 -5.25
CA TYR A 126 13.82 -0.24 -6.61
C TYR A 126 12.84 0.08 -7.76
N THR A 127 11.58 0.46 -7.50
CA THR A 127 10.62 0.63 -8.62
C THR A 127 9.63 1.79 -8.45
N LYS A 128 9.64 2.69 -9.45
CA LYS A 128 8.47 3.51 -9.78
C LYS A 128 7.27 2.60 -10.10
N TYR A 129 6.07 3.07 -9.82
CA TYR A 129 4.85 2.31 -9.48
C TYR A 129 4.34 1.13 -10.37
N PRO A 130 4.62 0.97 -11.69
CA PRO A 130 3.98 -0.09 -12.48
C PRO A 130 4.46 -1.54 -12.25
N PHE A 131 5.63 -1.77 -11.63
CA PHE A 131 6.17 -3.13 -11.45
C PHE A 131 5.84 -3.79 -10.10
N HIS A 132 5.13 -3.08 -9.22
CA HIS A 132 4.82 -3.58 -7.88
C HIS A 132 3.77 -4.68 -7.87
N PHE A 133 2.74 -4.62 -8.72
CA PHE A 133 1.62 -5.56 -8.63
C PHE A 133 2.08 -7.02 -8.67
N HIS A 134 2.84 -7.41 -9.70
CA HIS A 134 3.30 -8.81 -9.83
C HIS A 134 4.36 -9.19 -8.80
N ARG A 135 5.17 -8.23 -8.31
CA ARG A 135 6.13 -8.48 -7.23
C ARG A 135 5.42 -8.74 -5.91
N ILE A 136 4.43 -7.90 -5.57
CA ILE A 136 3.56 -8.08 -4.42
C ILE A 136 2.81 -9.41 -4.55
N LEU A 137 2.25 -9.71 -5.72
CA LEU A 137 1.55 -10.96 -5.96
C LEU A 137 2.45 -12.18 -5.73
N ARG A 138 3.71 -12.15 -6.20
CA ARG A 138 4.68 -13.21 -5.92
C ARG A 138 4.97 -13.36 -4.43
N TRP A 139 5.13 -12.25 -3.72
CA TRP A 139 5.30 -12.26 -2.26
C TRP A 139 4.06 -12.82 -1.55
N VAL A 140 2.85 -12.50 -2.01
CA VAL A 140 1.60 -13.06 -1.48
C VAL A 140 1.56 -14.58 -1.70
N TYR A 141 1.78 -15.06 -2.93
CA TYR A 141 1.75 -16.51 -3.22
C TYR A 141 2.84 -17.32 -2.52
N ALA A 142 3.96 -16.70 -2.15
CA ALA A 142 5.00 -17.35 -1.37
C ALA A 142 4.52 -17.77 0.04
N ASP A 143 3.47 -17.14 0.58
CA ASP A 143 2.86 -17.47 1.86
C ASP A 143 1.37 -17.10 1.85
N TYR A 144 0.65 -17.76 0.94
CA TYR A 144 -0.68 -17.35 0.50
C TYR A 144 -1.69 -17.16 1.64
N ASP A 145 -1.81 -18.16 2.52
CA ASP A 145 -2.83 -18.16 3.58
C ASP A 145 -2.61 -17.03 4.58
N ASN A 146 -1.36 -16.71 4.88
CA ASN A 146 -1.01 -15.63 5.81
C ASN A 146 -1.07 -14.25 5.15
N ARG A 147 -0.76 -14.12 3.86
CA ARG A 147 -0.59 -12.82 3.19
C ARG A 147 -1.82 -12.35 2.43
N ARG A 148 -2.70 -13.26 1.99
CA ARG A 148 -3.95 -12.88 1.29
C ARG A 148 -4.84 -11.95 2.11
N LYS A 149 -4.80 -12.06 3.44
CA LYS A 149 -5.57 -11.20 4.36
C LYS A 149 -5.07 -9.75 4.42
N LEU A 150 -3.88 -9.50 3.90
CA LEU A 150 -3.28 -8.17 3.79
C LEU A 150 -3.61 -7.48 2.47
N CYS A 151 -4.29 -8.16 1.55
CA CYS A 151 -4.59 -7.66 0.21
C CYS A 151 -5.89 -6.87 0.18
N LYS A 152 -5.95 -5.86 -0.71
CA LYS A 152 -7.16 -5.09 -1.03
C LYS A 152 -8.11 -5.93 -1.88
N THR A 153 -8.93 -6.75 -1.22
CA THR A 153 -9.69 -7.81 -1.91
C THR A 153 -10.85 -7.31 -2.77
N GLY A 154 -11.29 -6.05 -2.60
CA GLY A 154 -12.31 -5.43 -3.43
C GLY A 154 -11.82 -4.97 -4.80
N TRP A 155 -10.52 -5.09 -5.09
CA TRP A 155 -9.95 -4.67 -6.37
C TRP A 155 -10.22 -5.69 -7.48
N LYS A 156 -10.54 -5.22 -8.68
CA LYS A 156 -10.70 -6.06 -9.88
C LYS A 156 -9.44 -6.89 -10.18
N SER A 157 -8.26 -6.35 -9.92
CA SER A 157 -6.99 -7.07 -10.09
C SER A 157 -6.85 -8.22 -9.09
N TRP A 158 -7.33 -8.07 -7.86
CA TRP A 158 -7.37 -9.16 -6.88
C TRP A 158 -8.41 -10.22 -7.28
N GLU A 159 -9.59 -9.82 -7.73
CA GLU A 159 -10.61 -10.75 -8.24
C GLU A 159 -10.06 -11.61 -9.39
N LYS A 160 -9.25 -10.99 -10.28
CA LYS A 160 -8.64 -11.69 -11.42
C LYS A 160 -7.43 -12.57 -11.05
N TYR A 161 -6.55 -12.10 -10.16
CA TYR A 161 -5.23 -12.72 -9.95
C TYR A 161 -4.99 -13.23 -8.52
N GLY A 162 -5.93 -13.03 -7.60
CA GLY A 162 -5.77 -13.33 -6.16
C GLY A 162 -5.99 -14.79 -5.79
N LYS A 163 -6.43 -15.65 -6.73
CA LYS A 163 -6.59 -17.09 -6.52
C LYS A 163 -6.34 -17.89 -7.81
N LEU A 164 -5.11 -17.82 -8.29
CA LEU A 164 -4.63 -18.54 -9.47
C LEU A 164 -4.26 -19.97 -9.08
N PRO A 165 -4.37 -20.94 -10.01
CA PRO A 165 -3.86 -22.29 -9.79
C PRO A 165 -2.34 -22.25 -9.68
N VAL A 166 -1.81 -22.76 -8.56
CA VAL A 166 -0.37 -22.84 -8.30
C VAL A 166 0.06 -24.30 -8.37
N GLN A 167 1.04 -24.59 -9.22
CA GLN A 167 1.72 -25.88 -9.25
C GLN A 167 2.95 -25.82 -8.36
N THR A 168 3.16 -26.86 -7.55
CA THR A 168 4.32 -26.98 -6.67
C THR A 168 5.18 -28.15 -7.12
N SER A 169 6.47 -27.91 -7.28
CA SER A 169 7.49 -28.92 -7.63
C SER A 169 8.71 -28.78 -6.73
N VAL A 170 9.55 -29.81 -6.71
CA VAL A 170 10.89 -29.75 -6.13
C VAL A 170 11.90 -29.62 -7.27
N GLU A 171 12.75 -28.60 -7.19
CA GLU A 171 13.74 -28.28 -8.23
C GLU A 171 15.12 -28.06 -7.60
N ILE A 172 16.17 -28.09 -8.43
CA ILE A 172 17.53 -27.72 -8.00
C ILE A 172 17.73 -26.23 -8.28
N MET A 173 18.19 -25.51 -7.26
CA MET A 173 18.41 -24.08 -7.33
C MET A 173 19.47 -23.74 -8.39
N PRO A 174 19.23 -22.79 -9.31
CA PRO A 174 20.26 -22.35 -10.25
C PRO A 174 21.44 -21.68 -9.53
N GLY A 175 22.59 -21.57 -10.22
CA GLY A 175 23.84 -20.97 -9.71
C GLY A 175 23.81 -19.47 -9.40
N LYS A 176 22.64 -18.88 -9.10
CA LYS A 176 22.48 -17.46 -8.77
C LYS A 176 21.98 -17.32 -7.34
N HIS A 177 22.34 -16.22 -6.69
CA HIS A 177 21.81 -15.87 -5.37
C HIS A 177 20.37 -15.39 -5.48
N TYR A 178 19.43 -16.11 -4.87
CA TYR A 178 18.05 -15.68 -4.69
C TYR A 178 17.70 -15.64 -3.20
N SER A 179 16.67 -14.88 -2.86
CA SER A 179 16.09 -14.87 -1.52
C SER A 179 14.76 -15.62 -1.53
N CYS A 180 14.52 -16.43 -0.51
CA CYS A 180 13.24 -17.06 -0.26
C CYS A 180 12.19 -15.99 0.03
N LEU A 181 11.11 -15.93 -0.75
CA LEU A 181 10.07 -14.92 -0.56
C LEU A 181 9.18 -15.18 0.67
N LYS A 182 9.23 -16.38 1.26
CA LYS A 182 8.51 -16.68 2.50
C LYS A 182 9.28 -16.19 3.73
N CYS A 183 10.50 -16.68 3.96
CA CYS A 183 11.26 -16.38 5.17
C CYS A 183 12.29 -15.23 5.02
N GLY A 184 12.56 -14.76 3.80
CA GLY A 184 13.52 -13.69 3.52
C GLY A 184 14.99 -14.12 3.48
N LYS A 185 15.33 -15.33 3.91
CA LYS A 185 16.72 -15.85 3.93
C LYS A 185 17.21 -16.22 2.53
N THR A 186 18.53 -16.27 2.36
CA THR A 186 19.19 -16.68 1.11
C THR A 186 18.89 -18.13 0.76
N LEU A 187 18.71 -18.41 -0.53
CA LEU A 187 18.62 -19.75 -1.10
C LEU A 187 20.00 -20.15 -1.62
N GLU A 188 20.53 -21.26 -1.11
CA GLU A 188 21.85 -21.76 -1.48
C GLU A 188 21.85 -22.32 -2.91
N PRO A 189 22.82 -21.94 -3.76
CA PRO A 189 22.95 -22.48 -5.12
C PRO A 189 23.03 -24.01 -5.14
N PHE A 190 22.48 -24.63 -6.17
CA PHE A 190 22.54 -26.09 -6.41
C PHE A 190 21.93 -26.97 -5.30
N THR A 191 21.14 -26.38 -4.39
CA THR A 191 20.39 -27.12 -3.37
C THR A 191 18.94 -27.39 -3.80
N LYS A 192 18.27 -28.35 -3.14
CA LYS A 192 16.84 -28.62 -3.37
C LYS A 192 16.00 -27.47 -2.83
N VAL A 193 15.07 -26.98 -3.66
CA VAL A 193 14.15 -25.90 -3.34
C VAL A 193 12.73 -26.26 -3.75
N LYS A 194 11.75 -25.67 -3.06
CA LYS A 194 10.34 -25.72 -3.47
C LYS A 194 10.10 -24.65 -4.52
N ALA A 195 9.59 -25.05 -5.68
CA ALA A 195 9.27 -24.17 -6.79
C ALA A 195 7.75 -24.04 -6.93
N LEU A 196 7.25 -22.79 -6.87
CA LEU A 196 5.85 -22.46 -7.14
C LEU A 196 5.73 -21.84 -8.53
N ARG A 197 4.86 -22.42 -9.37
CA ARG A 197 4.60 -21.98 -10.74
C ARG A 197 3.13 -21.61 -10.89
N TYR A 198 2.87 -20.44 -11.44
CA TYR A 198 1.53 -19.99 -11.81
C TYR A 198 1.61 -18.96 -12.93
N THR A 199 0.51 -18.77 -13.66
CA THR A 199 0.44 -17.80 -14.75
C THR A 199 -0.56 -16.71 -14.41
N SER A 200 -0.11 -15.45 -14.34
CA SER A 200 -0.98 -14.27 -14.25
C SER A 200 -1.27 -13.75 -15.66
N ASN A 201 -0.79 -12.56 -16.03
CA ASN A 201 -0.64 -12.17 -17.44
C ASN A 201 0.67 -12.67 -18.05
N LYS A 202 1.57 -13.24 -17.22
CA LYS A 202 2.83 -13.86 -17.61
C LYS A 202 3.14 -15.04 -16.67
N PRO A 203 4.00 -15.98 -17.09
CA PRO A 203 4.48 -17.04 -16.21
C PRO A 203 5.24 -16.45 -15.02
N ASN A 204 5.00 -16.99 -13.83
CA ASN A 204 5.73 -16.66 -12.60
C ASN A 204 6.33 -17.93 -12.00
N LEU A 205 7.54 -17.77 -11.48
CA LEU A 205 8.27 -18.79 -10.74
C LEU A 205 8.76 -18.19 -9.42
N ILE A 206 8.51 -18.89 -8.33
CA ILE A 206 8.97 -18.51 -6.99
C ILE A 206 9.75 -19.70 -6.42
N TYR A 207 10.96 -19.45 -5.93
CA TYR A 207 11.74 -20.43 -5.19
C TYR A 207 11.63 -20.15 -3.69
N LEU A 208 11.44 -21.22 -2.91
CA LEU A 208 11.34 -21.22 -1.46
C LEU A 208 12.24 -22.31 -0.88
N HIS A 209 12.65 -22.17 0.38
CA HIS A 209 13.25 -23.29 1.12
C HIS A 209 12.26 -24.46 1.18
N MET A 210 12.77 -25.69 1.32
CA MET A 210 11.92 -26.88 1.38
C MET A 210 10.90 -26.81 2.53
N ASP A 211 11.33 -26.27 3.67
CA ASP A 211 10.52 -26.14 4.89
C ASP A 211 9.62 -24.88 4.88
N CYS A 212 9.71 -24.06 3.83
CA CYS A 212 8.87 -22.88 3.62
C CYS A 212 7.62 -23.23 2.81
#